data_AF-A0A1A9HVQ5-F1
#
_entry.id   AF-A0A1A9HVQ5-F1
#
_cell.length_a   1.000
_cell.length_b   1.000
_cell.length_c   1.000
_cell.angle_alpha   90.00
_cell.angle_beta   90.00
_cell.angle_gamma   90.00
#
_symmetry.space_group_name_H-M   'P 1'
#
loop_
_entity.id
_entity.type
_entity.pdbx_description
1 polymer ?
#
loop_
_entity_poly.entity_id
_entity_poly.type
_entity_poly.pdbx_seq_one_letter_code
_entity_poly.pdbx_strand_id
1 'polypeptide(L)'
;MFRSIICFIFFLCFFSYLLLPQYFPNFHPLYFAPYLGLAFYQLPKQRVLTHALLIGFFCDLSSSYLFGIHTTLYVTTSALTYRTQRILLKDNIFSLPIINVIFSLLFVLLSYPVLTFFNPQLQWSLSLFALNVKYITISTLAYSTAIYLLPCIITRGMSKLIAFLRILICY
;
A
#
# COMPACT_ATOMS: atom_id res chain seq x y z
N MET A 1 -3.85 -20.72 -4.49
CA MET A 1 -4.78 -19.64 -4.07
C MET A 1 -4.06 -18.34 -3.71
N PHE A 2 -3.09 -18.33 -2.80
CA PHE A 2 -2.40 -17.11 -2.34
C PHE A 2 -1.68 -16.28 -3.43
N ARG A 3 -1.00 -16.92 -4.39
CA ARG A 3 -0.35 -16.22 -5.52
C ARG A 3 -1.33 -15.48 -6.43
N SER A 4 -2.60 -15.92 -6.51
CA SER A 4 -3.61 -15.22 -7.32
C SER A 4 -4.06 -13.93 -6.63
N ILE A 5 -4.21 -13.97 -5.30
CA ILE A 5 -4.66 -12.83 -4.49
C ILE A 5 -3.64 -11.70 -4.49
N ILE A 6 -2.33 -12.00 -4.38
CA ILE A 6 -1.30 -10.96 -4.36
C ILE A 6 -1.22 -10.21 -5.70
N CYS A 7 -1.33 -10.91 -6.83
CA CYS A 7 -1.39 -10.28 -8.16
C CYS A 7 -2.66 -9.46 -8.31
N PHE A 8 -3.80 -9.96 -7.84
CA PHE A 8 -5.06 -9.22 -7.89
C PHE A 8 -4.98 -7.91 -7.08
N ILE A 9 -4.42 -7.97 -5.87
CA ILE A 9 -4.19 -6.76 -5.04
C ILE A 9 -3.21 -5.81 -5.71
N PHE A 10 -2.15 -6.31 -6.36
CA PHE A 10 -1.23 -5.47 -7.13
C PHE A 10 -1.98 -4.67 -8.20
N PHE A 11 -2.81 -5.34 -9.01
CA PHE A 11 -3.59 -4.66 -10.05
C PHE A 11 -4.58 -3.66 -9.45
N LEU A 12 -5.25 -3.98 -8.35
CA LEU A 12 -6.12 -3.04 -7.66
C LEU A 12 -5.36 -1.79 -7.19
N CYS A 13 -4.16 -1.96 -6.62
CA CYS A 13 -3.30 -0.85 -6.20
C CYS A 13 -2.86 -0.02 -7.40
N PHE A 14 -2.48 -0.66 -8.50
CA PHE A 14 -2.05 -0.01 -9.73
C PHE A 14 -3.16 0.83 -10.37
N PHE A 15 -4.36 0.26 -10.54
CA PHE A 15 -5.50 1.02 -11.08
C PHE A 15 -5.94 2.13 -10.12
N SER A 16 -5.91 1.88 -8.81
CA SER A 16 -6.19 2.90 -7.80
C SER A 16 -5.19 4.07 -7.91
N TYR A 17 -3.91 3.77 -8.08
CA TYR A 17 -2.84 4.77 -8.24
C TYR A 17 -3.07 5.66 -9.46
N LEU A 18 -3.54 5.09 -10.58
CA LEU A 18 -3.79 5.85 -11.80
C LEU A 18 -5.10 6.67 -11.74
N LEU A 19 -6.16 6.10 -11.18
CA LEU A 19 -7.51 6.68 -11.24
C LEU A 19 -7.81 7.61 -10.06
N LEU A 20 -7.47 7.24 -8.82
CA LEU A 20 -7.90 7.99 -7.64
C LEU A 20 -7.37 9.43 -7.60
N PRO A 21 -6.11 9.73 -7.96
CA PRO A 21 -5.64 11.12 -8.02
C PRO A 21 -6.46 12.00 -8.97
N GLN A 22 -7.05 11.43 -10.04
CA GLN A 22 -7.83 12.18 -11.02
C GLN A 22 -9.22 12.55 -10.48
N TYR A 23 -9.85 11.64 -9.72
CA TYR A 23 -11.20 11.87 -9.17
C TYR A 23 -11.20 12.47 -7.76
N PHE A 24 -10.15 12.20 -6.98
CA PHE A 24 -9.98 12.62 -5.59
C PHE A 24 -8.56 13.17 -5.38
N PRO A 25 -8.27 14.39 -5.86
CA PRO A 25 -6.92 14.97 -5.82
C PRO A 25 -6.41 15.26 -4.41
N ASN A 26 -7.29 15.28 -3.40
CA ASN A 26 -6.88 15.42 -2.01
C ASN A 26 -6.62 14.08 -1.32
N PHE A 27 -6.91 12.94 -1.99
CA PHE A 27 -6.83 11.60 -1.41
C PHE A 27 -5.59 10.86 -1.92
N HIS A 28 -4.52 10.90 -1.13
CA HIS A 28 -3.23 10.29 -1.48
C HIS A 28 -2.77 9.32 -0.38
N PRO A 29 -3.42 8.15 -0.23
CA PRO A 29 -2.88 7.09 0.60
C PRO A 29 -1.59 6.54 -0.03
N LEU A 30 -0.82 5.77 0.73
CA LEU A 30 0.26 4.97 0.17
C LEU A 30 -0.33 3.81 -0.64
N TYR A 31 -0.63 4.07 -1.92
CA TYR A 31 -1.39 3.15 -2.79
C TYR A 31 -0.82 1.73 -2.84
N PHE A 32 0.51 1.57 -2.78
CA PHE A 32 1.14 0.25 -2.85
C PHE A 32 1.44 -0.37 -1.48
N ALA A 33 1.15 0.32 -0.38
CA ALA A 33 1.29 -0.23 0.97
C ALA A 33 0.52 -1.55 1.17
N PRO A 34 -0.79 -1.67 0.82
CA PRO A 34 -1.51 -2.93 1.03
C PRO A 34 -0.93 -4.11 0.25
N TYR A 35 -0.39 -3.86 -0.96
CA TYR A 35 0.30 -4.87 -1.74
C TYR A 35 1.59 -5.34 -1.04
N LEU A 36 2.47 -4.39 -0.66
CA LEU A 36 3.72 -4.71 0.02
C LEU A 36 3.50 -5.36 1.39
N GLY A 37 2.52 -4.88 2.15
CA GLY A 37 2.11 -5.47 3.42
C GLY A 37 1.73 -6.95 3.29
N LEU A 38 0.99 -7.32 2.23
CA LEU A 38 0.69 -8.73 1.95
C LEU A 38 1.93 -9.49 1.46
N ALA A 39 2.77 -8.86 0.64
CA ALA A 39 4.00 -9.44 0.12
C ALA A 39 4.97 -9.85 1.25
N PHE A 40 5.01 -9.12 2.35
CA PHE A 40 5.87 -9.44 3.51
C PHE A 40 5.59 -10.83 4.10
N TYR A 41 4.34 -11.31 4.04
CA TYR A 41 3.95 -12.64 4.53
C TYR A 41 4.21 -13.75 3.52
N GLN A 42 4.17 -13.44 2.23
CA GLN A 42 4.13 -14.47 1.18
C GLN A 42 5.46 -14.63 0.43
N LEU A 43 6.30 -13.61 0.43
CA LEU A 43 7.52 -13.57 -0.37
C LEU A 43 8.76 -13.44 0.52
N PRO A 44 9.91 -14.02 0.09
CA PRO A 44 11.17 -13.80 0.76
C PRO A 44 11.61 -12.34 0.65
N LYS A 45 12.35 -11.86 1.65
CA LYS A 45 12.84 -10.47 1.76
C LYS A 45 13.40 -9.93 0.44
N GLN A 46 14.28 -10.68 -0.23
CA GLN A 46 14.89 -10.23 -1.48
C GLN A 46 13.84 -9.92 -2.56
N ARG A 47 12.83 -10.78 -2.71
CA ARG A 47 11.74 -10.52 -3.67
C ARG A 47 10.92 -9.32 -3.24
N VAL A 48 10.55 -9.20 -1.98
CA VAL A 48 9.84 -8.02 -1.48
C VAL A 48 10.58 -6.73 -1.83
N LEU A 49 11.89 -6.68 -1.59
CA LEU A 49 12.70 -5.50 -1.89
C LEU A 49 12.78 -5.20 -3.38
N THR A 50 12.87 -6.22 -4.25
CA THR A 50 12.80 -6.00 -5.70
C THR A 50 11.45 -5.42 -6.14
N HIS A 51 10.34 -5.85 -5.53
CA HIS A 51 9.03 -5.29 -5.85
C HIS A 51 8.90 -3.85 -5.33
N ALA A 52 9.39 -3.57 -4.11
CA ALA A 52 9.43 -2.22 -3.56
C ALA A 52 10.27 -1.28 -4.42
N LEU A 53 11.39 -1.76 -4.98
CA LEU A 53 12.22 -1.01 -5.92
C LEU A 53 11.45 -0.68 -7.20
N LEU A 54 10.84 -1.68 -7.84
CA LEU A 54 10.07 -1.46 -9.07
C LEU A 54 8.89 -0.51 -8.86
N ILE A 55 8.19 -0.65 -7.74
CA ILE A 55 7.06 0.23 -7.37
C ILE A 55 7.56 1.65 -7.12
N GLY A 56 8.62 1.82 -6.34
CA GLY A 56 9.16 3.15 -6.08
C GLY A 56 9.71 3.82 -7.33
N PHE A 57 10.35 3.06 -8.23
CA PHE A 57 10.81 3.54 -9.53
C PHE A 57 9.64 3.98 -10.41
N PHE A 58 8.56 3.19 -10.43
CA PHE A 58 7.33 3.57 -11.12
C PHE A 58 6.75 4.86 -10.54
N CYS A 59 6.66 4.99 -9.21
CA CYS A 59 6.20 6.20 -8.55
C CYS A 59 7.09 7.41 -8.89
N ASP A 60 8.41 7.24 -8.95
CA ASP A 60 9.34 8.30 -9.32
C ASP A 60 9.10 8.78 -10.76
N LEU A 61 8.90 7.87 -11.72
CA LEU A 61 8.60 8.21 -13.12
C LEU A 61 7.30 9.01 -13.29
N SER A 62 6.31 8.73 -12.45
CA SER A 62 5.02 9.43 -12.45
C SER A 62 5.01 10.70 -11.61
N SER A 63 6.03 10.94 -10.78
CA SER A 63 6.08 12.09 -9.90
C SER A 63 6.77 13.26 -10.57
N SER A 64 6.31 14.48 -10.28
CA SER A 64 7.00 15.72 -10.67
C SER A 64 8.15 16.07 -9.72
N TYR A 65 8.42 15.22 -8.71
CA TYR A 65 9.45 15.43 -7.70
C TYR A 65 10.81 14.87 -8.16
N LEU A 66 11.84 15.08 -7.34
CA LEU A 66 13.19 14.57 -7.61
C LEU A 66 13.18 13.04 -7.77
N PHE A 67 13.68 12.60 -8.91
CA PHE A 67 13.79 11.19 -9.26
C PHE A 67 14.64 10.41 -8.24
N GLY A 68 14.13 9.28 -7.77
CA GLY A 68 14.82 8.38 -6.83
C GLY A 68 14.36 8.51 -5.38
N ILE A 69 13.60 9.55 -5.02
CA ILE A 69 13.10 9.72 -3.65
C ILE A 69 12.10 8.61 -3.32
N HIS A 70 11.13 8.32 -4.18
CA HIS A 70 10.15 7.27 -3.91
C HIS A 70 10.81 5.89 -3.91
N THR A 71 11.72 5.61 -4.84
CA THR A 71 12.49 4.35 -4.86
C THR A 71 13.22 4.11 -3.54
N THR A 72 13.96 5.11 -3.06
CA THR A 72 14.69 4.97 -1.79
C THR A 72 13.74 4.81 -0.60
N LEU A 73 12.66 5.59 -0.53
CA LEU A 73 11.66 5.49 0.54
C LEU A 73 10.96 4.13 0.55
N TYR A 74 10.44 3.65 -0.58
CA TYR A 74 9.76 2.35 -0.65
C TYR A 74 10.70 1.19 -0.27
N VAL A 75 11.95 1.20 -0.72
CA VAL A 75 12.90 0.13 -0.41
C VAL A 75 13.30 0.15 1.07
N THR A 76 13.64 1.32 1.61
CA THR A 76 14.08 1.45 3.01
C THR A 76 12.95 1.14 3.99
N THR A 77 11.75 1.69 3.76
CA THR A 77 10.54 1.36 4.54
C THR A 77 10.24 -0.14 4.48
N SER A 78 10.22 -0.73 3.29
CA SER A 78 9.99 -2.18 3.15
C SER A 78 11.02 -3.02 3.89
N ALA A 79 12.30 -2.63 3.86
CA ALA A 79 13.36 -3.34 4.57
C ALA A 79 13.16 -3.29 6.09
N LEU A 80 12.80 -2.12 6.64
CA LEU A 80 12.53 -1.94 8.06
C LEU A 80 11.25 -2.67 8.48
N THR A 81 10.15 -2.46 7.76
CA THR A 81 8.86 -3.07 8.09
C THR A 81 8.91 -4.59 7.97
N TYR A 82 9.60 -5.16 6.98
CA TYR A 82 9.78 -6.62 6.87
C TYR A 82 10.49 -7.19 8.09
N ARG A 83 11.53 -6.50 8.60
CA ARG A 83 12.22 -6.92 9.84
C ARG A 83 11.28 -6.83 11.05
N THR A 84 10.54 -5.74 11.17
CA THR A 84 9.56 -5.53 12.25
C THR A 84 8.45 -6.58 12.24
N GLN A 85 7.92 -6.92 11.05
CA GLN A 85 6.92 -7.97 10.87
C GLN A 85 7.40 -9.31 11.41
N ARG A 86 8.63 -9.72 11.06
CA ARG A 86 9.20 -11.00 11.50
C ARG A 86 9.44 -11.09 13.00
N ILE A 87 9.76 -9.96 13.65
CA ILE A 87 10.05 -9.92 15.09
C ILE A 87 8.76 -9.81 15.91
N LEU A 88 7.83 -8.92 15.54
CA LEU A 88 6.70 -8.54 16.40
C LEU A 88 5.38 -9.24 16.07
N LEU A 89 5.12 -9.55 14.79
CA LEU A 89 3.77 -9.89 14.32
C LEU A 89 3.62 -11.33 13.78
N LYS A 90 4.70 -12.12 13.91
CA LYS A 90 4.83 -13.57 13.69
C LYS A 90 3.68 -14.20 12.91
N ASP A 91 3.82 -14.28 11.58
CA ASP A 91 2.97 -14.96 10.58
C ASP A 91 1.44 -14.85 10.73
N ASN A 92 0.92 -13.90 11.52
CA ASN A 92 -0.50 -13.71 11.72
C ASN A 92 -1.07 -12.76 10.66
N ILE A 93 -1.80 -13.30 9.69
CA ILE A 93 -2.39 -12.52 8.59
C ILE A 93 -3.41 -11.47 9.08
N PHE A 94 -4.00 -11.66 10.26
CA PHE A 94 -4.91 -10.68 10.86
C PHE A 94 -4.19 -9.39 11.28
N SER A 95 -2.85 -9.39 11.33
CA SER A 95 -2.05 -8.21 11.60
C SER A 95 -1.68 -7.39 10.36
N LEU A 96 -2.24 -7.72 9.18
CA LEU A 96 -2.10 -6.92 7.96
C LEU A 96 -2.40 -5.43 8.13
N PRO A 97 -3.51 -5.01 8.79
CA PRO A 97 -3.79 -3.59 9.01
C PRO A 97 -2.71 -2.91 9.87
N ILE A 98 -2.21 -3.62 10.89
CA ILE A 98 -1.15 -3.12 11.79
C ILE A 98 0.14 -2.90 11.00
N ILE A 99 0.49 -3.82 10.10
CA ILE A 99 1.66 -3.67 9.24
C ILE A 99 1.55 -2.48 8.31
N ASN A 100 0.39 -2.24 7.71
CA ASN A 100 0.22 -1.08 6.83
C ASN A 100 0.33 0.23 7.61
N VAL A 101 -0.13 0.26 8.86
CA VAL A 101 0.07 1.40 9.77
C VAL A 101 1.55 1.58 10.11
N ILE A 102 2.28 0.51 10.43
CA ILE A 102 3.73 0.59 10.69
C ILE A 102 4.46 1.07 9.44
N PHE A 103 4.10 0.53 8.27
CA PHE A 103 4.68 0.92 6.99
C PHE A 103 4.45 2.40 6.71
N SER A 104 3.22 2.90 6.87
CA SER A 104 2.88 4.30 6.63
C SER A 104 3.57 5.24 7.60
N LEU A 105 3.64 4.88 8.89
CA LEU A 105 4.38 5.65 9.89
C LEU A 105 5.86 5.77 9.54
N LEU A 106 6.51 4.64 9.22
CA LEU A 106 7.92 4.64 8.80
C LEU A 106 8.13 5.44 7.51
N PHE A 107 7.21 5.33 6.57
CA PHE A 107 7.28 6.09 5.32
C PHE A 107 7.22 7.59 5.57
N VAL A 108 6.30 8.07 6.41
CA VAL A 108 6.20 9.50 6.75
C VAL A 108 7.41 9.98 7.56
N LEU A 109 7.88 9.16 8.50
CA LEU A 109 9.07 9.47 9.30
C LEU A 109 10.31 9.66 8.43
N LEU A 110 10.46 8.85 7.38
CA LEU A 110 11.59 8.94 6.46
C LEU A 110 11.37 9.99 5.37
N SER A 111 10.14 10.20 4.90
CA SER A 111 9.86 11.16 3.82
C SER A 111 9.95 12.60 4.29
N TYR A 112 9.49 12.91 5.50
CA TYR A 112 9.48 14.28 6.02
C TYR A 112 10.88 14.95 6.04
N PRO A 113 11.94 14.34 6.60
CA PRO A 113 13.28 14.94 6.57
C PRO A 113 13.86 15.03 5.15
N VAL A 114 13.53 14.08 4.27
CA VAL A 114 13.97 14.12 2.87
C VAL A 114 13.31 15.31 2.15
N LEU A 115 12.00 15.49 2.34
CA LEU A 115 11.25 16.59 1.75
C LEU A 115 11.70 17.95 2.27
N THR A 116 11.97 18.09 3.56
CA THR A 116 12.46 19.36 4.12
C THR A 116 13.89 19.67 3.70
N PHE A 117 14.73 18.65 3.48
CA PHE A 117 16.09 18.84 2.95
C PHE A 117 16.08 19.37 1.51
N PHE A 118 15.20 18.83 0.65
CA PHE A 118 15.12 19.22 -0.76
C PHE A 118 14.20 20.41 -1.04
N ASN A 119 13.26 20.73 -0.14
CA ASN A 119 12.37 21.87 -0.26
C ASN A 119 12.59 22.85 0.91
N PRO A 120 13.47 23.85 0.76
CA PRO A 120 13.79 24.79 1.82
C PRO A 120 12.61 25.71 2.21
N GLN A 121 11.55 25.78 1.40
CA GLN A 121 10.33 26.51 1.74
C GLN A 121 9.47 25.78 2.77
N LEU A 122 9.72 24.48 2.97
CA LEU A 122 8.95 23.65 3.89
C LEU A 122 9.45 23.87 5.32
N GLN A 123 8.69 24.67 6.08
CA GLN A 123 9.03 24.96 7.47
C GLN A 123 8.91 23.69 8.34
N TRP A 124 9.99 23.37 9.06
CA TRP A 124 9.98 22.30 10.05
C TRP A 124 9.01 22.67 11.17
N SER A 125 7.85 22.03 11.20
CA SER A 125 6.91 22.20 12.29
C SER A 125 6.35 20.85 12.73
N LEU A 126 6.40 20.62 14.04
CA LEU A 126 5.89 19.40 14.65
C LEU A 126 4.38 19.24 14.42
N SER A 127 3.65 20.36 14.34
CA SER A 127 2.21 20.37 14.06
C SER A 127 1.89 19.86 12.65
N LEU A 128 2.60 20.33 11.61
CA LEU A 128 2.42 19.83 10.24
C LEU A 128 2.84 18.37 10.12
N PHE A 129 3.93 17.98 10.77
CA PHE A 129 4.36 16.58 10.83
C PHE A 129 3.27 15.69 11.45
N ALA A 130 2.72 16.05 12.61
CA ALA A 130 1.68 15.29 13.28
C ALA A 130 0.40 15.19 12.44
N LEU A 131 0.02 16.27 11.75
CA LEU A 131 -1.14 16.29 10.86
C LEU A 131 -0.93 15.37 9.65
N ASN A 132 0.25 15.40 9.02
CA ASN A 132 0.61 14.51 7.91
C ASN A 132 0.62 13.05 8.34
N VAL A 133 1.21 12.74 9.50
CA VAL A 133 1.18 11.40 10.09
C VAL A 133 -0.26 10.92 10.27
N LYS A 134 -1.11 11.73 10.91
CA LYS A 134 -2.52 11.39 11.14
C LYS A 134 -3.25 11.14 9.82
N TYR A 135 -3.12 12.06 8.87
CA TYR A 135 -3.80 12.00 7.59
C TYR A 135 -3.38 10.77 6.77
N ILE A 136 -2.08 10.54 6.59
CA ILE A 136 -1.55 9.43 5.80
C ILE A 136 -1.87 8.09 6.47
N THR A 137 -1.83 8.02 7.80
CA THR A 137 -2.15 6.78 8.52
C THR A 137 -3.63 6.41 8.39
N ILE A 138 -4.54 7.37 8.61
CA ILE A 138 -5.99 7.13 8.52
C ILE A 138 -6.39 6.79 7.08
N SER A 139 -5.92 7.57 6.11
CA SER A 139 -6.23 7.34 4.69
C SER A 139 -5.69 5.99 4.21
N THR A 140 -4.45 5.65 4.55
CA THR A 140 -3.84 4.36 4.18
C THR A 140 -4.53 3.20 4.87
N LEU A 141 -4.96 3.34 6.13
CA LEU A 141 -5.72 2.31 6.82
C LEU A 141 -7.05 2.05 6.12
N ALA A 142 -7.86 3.09 5.91
CA ALA A 142 -9.16 2.99 5.23
C ALA A 142 -9.04 2.46 3.80
N TYR A 143 -8.02 2.89 3.07
CA TYR A 143 -7.72 2.40 1.73
C TYR A 143 -7.34 0.91 1.76
N SER A 144 -6.43 0.52 2.65
CA SER A 144 -5.94 -0.86 2.73
C SER A 144 -7.03 -1.85 3.13
N THR A 145 -7.93 -1.47 4.05
CA THR A 145 -9.07 -2.31 4.43
C THR A 145 -10.03 -2.50 3.26
N ALA A 146 -10.32 -1.45 2.49
CA ALA A 146 -11.13 -1.55 1.28
C ALA A 146 -10.49 -2.50 0.25
N ILE A 147 -9.19 -2.37 0.00
CA ILE A 147 -8.44 -3.22 -0.95
C ILE A 147 -8.43 -4.69 -0.51
N TYR A 148 -8.32 -4.98 0.79
CA TYR A 148 -8.36 -6.37 1.27
C TYR A 148 -9.75 -6.98 1.29
N LEU A 149 -10.81 -6.18 1.43
CA LEU A 149 -12.20 -6.66 1.41
C LEU A 149 -12.73 -6.88 0.00
N LEU A 150 -12.28 -6.10 -0.98
CA LEU A 150 -12.78 -6.15 -2.35
C LEU A 150 -12.70 -7.56 -3.00
N PRO A 151 -11.58 -8.31 -2.91
CA PRO A 151 -11.51 -9.68 -3.44
C PRO A 151 -12.54 -10.61 -2.79
N CYS A 152 -12.79 -10.47 -1.49
CA CYS A 152 -13.77 -11.26 -0.75
C CYS A 152 -15.20 -10.95 -1.21
N ILE A 153 -15.51 -9.69 -1.51
CA ILE A 153 -16.82 -9.26 -2.01
C ILE A 153 -17.03 -9.80 -3.43
N ILE A 154 -16.05 -9.66 -4.31
CA ILE A 154 -16.12 -10.12 -5.71
C ILE A 154 -16.31 -11.63 -5.77
N THR A 155 -15.51 -12.40 -5.02
CA THR A 155 -15.60 -13.87 -5.01
C THR A 155 -16.96 -14.36 -4.50
N ARG A 156 -17.50 -13.77 -3.41
CA ARG A 156 -18.84 -14.08 -2.91
C ARG A 156 -19.93 -13.69 -3.92
N GLY A 157 -19.81 -12.54 -4.57
CA GLY A 157 -20.74 -12.07 -5.59
C GLY A 157 -20.79 -13.01 -6.80
N MET A 158 -19.63 -13.38 -7.33
CA MET A 158 -19.51 -14.31 -8.45
C MET A 158 -20.07 -15.68 -8.12
N SER A 159 -19.84 -16.20 -6.91
CA SER A 159 -20.42 -17.48 -6.48
C SER A 159 -21.94 -17.46 -6.47
N LYS A 160 -22.56 -16.37 -5.99
CA LYS A 160 -24.02 -16.20 -5.99
C LYS A 160 -24.56 -16.08 -7.40
N LEU A 161 -23.89 -15.33 -8.27
CA LEU A 161 -24.29 -15.15 -9.67
C LEU A 161 -24.21 -16.46 -10.46
N ILE A 162 -23.15 -17.24 -10.27
CA ILE A 162 -23.03 -18.58 -10.88
C ILE A 162 -24.12 -19.52 -10.37
N ALA A 163 -24.43 -19.50 -9.07
CA ALA A 163 -25.52 -20.30 -8.50
C ALA A 163 -26.88 -19.91 -9.11
N PHE A 164 -27.14 -18.62 -9.27
CA PHE A 164 -28.35 -18.11 -9.90
C PHE A 164 -28.46 -18.51 -11.38
N LEU A 165 -27.37 -18.39 -12.15
CA LEU A 165 -27.34 -18.82 -13.55
C LEU A 165 -27.57 -20.32 -13.71
N ARG A 166 -27.06 -21.16 -12.80
CA ARG A 166 -27.32 -22.60 -12.82
C ARG A 166 -28.80 -22.93 -12.62
N ILE A 167 -29.51 -22.18 -11.76
CA ILE A 167 -30.95 -22.35 -11.56
C ILE A 167 -31.71 -22.00 -12.84
N LEU A 168 -31.33 -20.91 -13.51
CA LEU A 168 -31.96 -20.47 -14.77
C LEU A 168 -31.74 -21.40 -15.96
N ILE A 169 -30.64 -22.16 -16.00
CA ILE A 169 -30.33 -23.09 -17.11
C ILE A 169 -31.00 -24.46 -16.90
N CYS A 170 -31.30 -24.84 -15.66
CA CYS A 170 -31.98 -26.11 -15.33
C CYS A 170 -33.52 -26.03 -15.40
N TYR A 171 -34.08 -24.85 -15.70
CA TYR A 171 -35.50 -24.62 -15.98
C TYR A 171 -35.68 -24.33 -17.47
#